data_AF-A0A9E2Z819-F1
#
_entry.id   AF-A0A9E2Z819-F1
#
_cell.length_a   1.000
_cell.length_b   1.000
_cell.length_c   1.000
_cell.angle_alpha   90.00
_cell.angle_beta   90.00
_cell.angle_gamma   90.00
#
_symmetry.space_group_name_H-M   'P 1'
#
loop_
_entity.id
_entity.type
_entity.pdbx_description
1 polymer ?
#
loop_
_entity_poly.entity_id
_entity_poly.type
_entity_poly.pdbx_seq_one_letter_code
_entity_poly.pdbx_strand_id
1 'polypeptide(L)' 'MAENDTNLLSTHYFDTAAEATEAVRAADLLGLGVALSNRLVPDTDSEDGSLVEEWVVDVFAGIVEAETEAAVA' A
#
# COMPACT_ATOMS: atom_id res chain seq x y z
N MET A 1 -21.30 -13.13 -10.68
CA MET A 1 -20.86 -11.91 -9.97
C MET A 1 -19.42 -12.21 -9.59
N ALA A 2 -18.45 -11.51 -10.17
CA ALA A 2 -17.04 -11.85 -9.99
C ALA A 2 -16.61 -11.50 -8.56
N GLU A 3 -16.37 -12.53 -7.76
CA GLU A 3 -15.71 -12.48 -6.46
C GLU A 3 -14.22 -12.17 -6.75
N ASN A 4 -13.92 -10.90 -7.05
CA ASN A 4 -12.56 -10.36 -7.07
C ASN A 4 -12.09 -10.08 -5.63
N ASP A 5 -12.38 -11.02 -4.71
CA ASP A 5 -11.67 -11.12 -3.43
C ASP A 5 -10.31 -11.71 -3.74
N THR A 6 -9.41 -10.90 -4.31
CA THR A 6 -7.99 -11.18 -4.09
C THR A 6 -7.84 -11.17 -2.58
N ASN A 7 -7.59 -12.35 -2.01
CA ASN A 7 -7.76 -12.63 -0.58
C ASN A 7 -6.84 -11.73 0.26
N LEU A 8 -7.35 -10.57 0.69
CA LEU A 8 -6.63 -9.59 1.49
C LEU A 8 -6.33 -10.21 2.86
N LEU A 9 -5.05 -10.33 3.17
CA LEU A 9 -4.57 -10.89 4.42
C LEU A 9 -4.49 -9.82 5.50
N SER A 10 -3.94 -8.65 5.18
CA SER A 10 -3.69 -7.57 6.14
C SER A 10 -3.43 -6.25 5.42
N THR A 11 -3.75 -5.15 6.11
CA THR A 11 -3.42 -3.78 5.70
C THR A 11 -2.46 -3.18 6.73
N HIS A 12 -1.36 -2.62 6.26
CA HIS A 12 -0.37 -1.93 7.07
C HIS A 12 -0.31 -0.44 6.72
N TYR A 13 -0.08 0.39 7.73
CA TYR A 13 0.07 1.83 7.60
C TYR A 13 1.47 2.22 8.06
N PHE A 14 2.16 3.06 7.27
CA PHE A 14 3.51 3.52 7.55
C PHE A 14 3.61 5.03 7.34
N ASP A 15 4.31 5.71 8.23
CA ASP A 15 4.54 7.16 8.14
C ASP A 15 5.65 7.52 7.14
N THR A 16 6.45 6.53 6.72
CA THR A 16 7.57 6.76 5.80
C THR A 16 7.55 5.82 4.59
N ALA A 17 7.98 6.36 3.45
CA ALA A 17 8.13 5.58 2.21
C ALA A 17 9.16 4.46 2.35
N ALA A 18 10.17 4.65 3.21
CA ALA A 18 11.22 3.66 3.44
C ALA A 18 10.65 2.39 4.08
N GLU A 19 9.88 2.54 5.16
CA GLU A 19 9.24 1.42 5.86
C GLU A 19 8.21 0.70 4.97
N ALA A 20 7.41 1.46 4.22
CA ALA A 20 6.47 0.88 3.27
C ALA A 20 7.19 0.05 2.17
N THR A 21 8.34 0.54 1.69
CA THR A 21 9.16 -0.17 0.71
C THR A 21 9.74 -1.47 1.28
N GLU A 22 10.14 -1.48 2.56
CA GLU A 22 10.61 -2.69 3.23
C GLU A 22 9.50 -3.74 3.35
N ALA A 23 8.28 -3.33 3.68
CA ALA A 23 7.12 -4.21 3.72
C ALA A 23 6.80 -4.83 2.35
N VAL A 24 6.89 -4.04 1.27
CA VAL A 24 6.73 -4.52 -0.11
C VAL A 24 7.80 -5.57 -0.46
N ARG A 25 9.07 -5.32 -0.12
CA ARG A 25 10.16 -6.28 -0.35
C ARG A 25 9.95 -7.56 0.45
N ALA A 26 9.47 -7.46 1.68
CA ALA A 26 9.17 -8.63 2.49
C ALA A 26 8.04 -9.47 1.89
N ALA A 27 6.97 -8.83 1.39
CA ALA A 27 5.87 -9.51 0.70
C ALA A 27 6.35 -10.24 -0.58
N ASP A 28 7.21 -9.60 -1.38
CA ASP A 28 7.83 -10.19 -2.57
C ASP A 28 8.65 -11.46 -2.23
N LEU A 29 9.49 -11.40 -1.19
CA LEU A 29 10.28 -12.55 -0.73
C LEU A 29 9.41 -13.73 -0.26
N LEU A 30 8.18 -13.46 0.20
CA LEU A 30 7.23 -14.46 0.65
C LEU A 30 6.27 -14.93 -0.47
N GLY A 31 6.37 -14.35 -1.67
CA GLY A 31 5.48 -14.66 -2.80
C GLY A 31 4.04 -14.20 -2.60
N LEU A 32 3.84 -13.15 -1.80
CA LEU A 32 2.54 -12.56 -1.52
C LEU A 32 2.24 -11.43 -2.52
N GLY A 33 0.96 -11.20 -2.79
CA GLY A 33 0.56 -10.01 -3.54
C GLY A 33 0.62 -8.78 -2.66
N VAL A 34 0.91 -7.63 -3.25
CA VAL A 34 0.94 -6.36 -2.53
C VAL A 34 0.36 -5.23 -3.38
N ALA A 35 -0.48 -4.40 -2.77
CA ALA A 35 -0.88 -3.12 -3.33
C ALA A 35 -0.39 -2.00 -2.41
N LEU A 36 0.36 -1.06 -2.98
CA LEU A 36 0.88 0.11 -2.27
C LEU A 36 0.08 1.34 -2.72
N SER A 37 -0.42 2.11 -1.77
CA SER A 37 -1.02 3.41 -2.02
C SER A 37 -0.52 4.45 -1.01
N ASN A 38 -0.60 5.72 -1.37
CA ASN A 38 -0.25 6.84 -0.51
C ASN A 38 -1.48 7.71 -0.33
N ARG A 39 -1.69 8.22 0.89
CA ARG A 39 -2.70 9.23 1.20
C ARG A 39 -2.12 10.29 2.12
N LEU A 40 -2.67 11.49 2.04
CA LEU A 40 -2.34 12.58 2.96
C LEU A 40 -3.32 12.56 4.14
N VAL A 41 -2.79 12.50 5.35
CA VAL A 41 -3.58 12.53 6.60
C VAL A 41 -3.18 13.72 7.47
N PRO A 42 -4.08 14.24 8.32
CA PRO A 42 -3.74 15.26 9.29
C PRO A 42 -2.63 14.78 10.22
N ASP A 43 -1.61 15.60 10.38
CA ASP A 43 -0.56 15.33 11.36
C ASP A 43 -1.09 15.61 12.75
N THR A 44 -1.28 14.55 13.55
CA THR A 44 -1.84 14.67 14.90
C THR A 44 -0.88 15.33 15.89
N ASP A 45 0.39 15.39 15.52
CA ASP A 45 1.49 15.92 16.32
C ASP A 45 1.79 17.40 15.99
N SER A 46 1.15 17.95 14.95
CA SER A 46 1.24 19.37 14.58
C SER A 46 0.00 20.16 15.00
N GLU A 47 0.21 21.30 15.65
CA GLU A 47 -0.87 22.22 16.04
C GLU A 47 -1.41 23.04 14.85
N ASP A 48 -0.67 23.09 13.75
CA ASP A 48 -0.97 23.91 12.56
C ASP A 48 -1.94 23.24 11.56
N GLY A 49 -2.39 22.01 11.84
CA GLY A 49 -3.23 21.24 10.91
C GLY A 49 -2.50 20.86 9.61
N SER A 50 -1.19 20.63 9.71
CA SER A 50 -0.36 20.15 8.61
C SER A 50 -0.80 18.76 8.15
N LEU A 51 -0.45 18.40 6.92
CA LEU A 51 -0.72 17.07 6.36
C LEU A 51 0.61 16.32 6.24
N VAL A 52 0.59 15.05 6.61
CA VAL A 52 1.71 14.11 6.45
C VAL A 52 1.31 12.98 5.52
N GLU A 53 2.33 12.39 4.91
CA GLU A 53 2.16 11.22 4.05
C GLU A 53 1.93 9.98 4.90
N GLU A 54 0.89 9.22 4.58
CA GLU A 54 0.65 7.89 5.13
C GLU A 54 0.61 6.87 3.99
N TRP A 55 1.47 5.87 4.10
CA TRP A 55 1.62 4.81 3.12
C TRP A 55 0.81 3.59 3.56
N VAL A 56 -0.11 3.15 2.70
CA VAL A 56 -0.98 2.01 2.93
C VAL A 56 -0.48 0.84 2.10
N VAL A 57 -0.18 -0.27 2.75
CA VAL A 57 0.27 -1.52 2.13
C VAL A 57 -0.74 -2.61 2.40
N ASP A 58 -1.46 -3.01 1.36
CA ASP A 58 -2.38 -4.13 1.38
C ASP A 58 -1.66 -5.40 0.93
N VAL A 59 -1.67 -6.43 1.77
CA VAL A 59 -1.01 -7.73 1.51
C VAL A 59 -2.05 -8.78 1.20
N PHE A 60 -1.84 -9.51 0.12
CA PHE A 60 -2.78 -10.50 -0.42
C PHE A 60 -2.16 -11.89 -0.44
N ALA A 61 -3.00 -12.92 -0.31
CA ALA A 61 -2.57 -14.33 -0.30
C ALA A 61 -2.00 -14.81 -1.66
N GLY A 62 -2.12 -14.02 -2.71
CA GLY A 62 -1.57 -14.28 -4.02
C GLY A 62 -1.29 -12.98 -4.76
N ILE A 63 -0.45 -13.06 -5.80
CA ILE A 63 0.00 -11.90 -6.58
C ILE A 63 -1.22 -11.22 -7.23
N VAL A 64 -1.45 -9.96 -6.86
CA VAL A 64 -2.41 -9.10 -7.56
C VAL A 64 -1.82 -8.73 -8.90
N GLU A 65 -2.51 -9.07 -9.99
CA GLU A 65 -2.19 -8.52 -11.31
C GLU A 65 -2.54 -7.04 -11.29
N ALA A 66 -1.55 -6.18 -11.04
CA ALA A 66 -1.73 -4.75 -11.17
C ALA A 66 -2.01 -4.44 -12.65
N GLU A 67 -3.22 -3.99 -12.97
CA GLU A 67 -3.56 -3.42 -14.28
C GLU A 67 -2.74 -2.13 -14.46
N THR A 68 -1.48 -2.27 -14.88
CA THR A 68 -0.65 -1.16 -15.33
C THR A 68 -1.20 -0.73 -16.69
N GLU A 69 -2.15 0.20 -16.67
CA GLU A 69 -2.41 1.04 -17.84
C GLU A 69 -1.22 2.00 -17.96
N ALA A 70 -0.17 1.53 -18.65
CA ALA A 70 0.95 2.37 -19.03
C ALA A 70 0.45 3.47 -19.97
N ALA A 71 0.08 4.62 -19.40
CA ALA A 71 -0.18 5.83 -20.16
C ALA A 71 1.14 6.30 -20.80
N VAL A 72 1.36 5.85 -22.04
CA VAL A 72 2.34 6.46 -22.95
C VAL A 72 1.70 7.74 -23.50
N ALA A 73 2.27 8.89 -23.13
CA ALA A 73 2.02 10.18 -23.76
C ALA A 73 3.35 10.87 -24.07
#